data_AF-A0A3E1YH46-F1
#
_entry.id   AF-A0A3E1YH46-F1
#
_cell.length_a   1.000
_cell.length_b   1.000
_cell.length_c   1.000
_cell.angle_alpha   90.00
_cell.angle_beta   90.00
_cell.angle_gamma   90.00
#
_symmetry.space_group_name_H-M   'P 1'
#
loop_
_entity.id
_entity.type
_entity.pdbx_description
1 polymer ?
#
loop_
_entity_poly.entity_id
_entity_poly.type
_entity_poly.pdbx_seq_one_letter_code
_entity_poly.pdbx_strand_id
1 'polypeptide(L)'
;MIHEILEVDESSSFDDLAVKFGSFLGLPGSAPTNALLRAINDPVYAQNLIISRQSAPFLNALLNDPGNKMYGVEEEKELTNKDLIKRAGTALLNWTKSGFTVVSDEVLEKREDACLSCEHLVKPEKFLQKLVTSKSKDTIGKRAADCVCKVCGCSISKKIKAASEACPVTMPGNPALNKWGEPKY
;
A
#
# COMPACT_ATOMS: atom_id res chain seq x y z
N MET A 1 -18.79 5.85 -17.16
CA MET A 1 -19.72 6.39 -16.14
C MET A 1 -19.02 7.26 -15.10
N ILE A 2 -18.26 6.74 -14.12
CA ILE A 2 -17.65 7.63 -13.11
C ILE A 2 -16.50 8.51 -13.66
N HIS A 3 -15.72 7.98 -14.60
CA HIS A 3 -14.68 8.76 -15.30
C HIS A 3 -15.25 9.92 -16.13
N GLU A 4 -16.45 9.76 -16.68
CA GLU A 4 -17.15 10.81 -17.45
C GLU A 4 -17.75 11.86 -16.52
N ILE A 5 -18.24 11.45 -15.34
CA ILE A 5 -18.78 12.35 -14.31
C ILE A 5 -17.69 13.21 -13.67
N LEU A 6 -16.48 12.66 -13.54
CA LEU A 6 -15.37 13.33 -12.85
C LEU A 6 -14.52 14.23 -13.75
N GLU A 7 -14.79 14.26 -15.07
CA GLU A 7 -14.03 15.03 -16.07
C GLU A 7 -12.52 14.91 -15.82
N VAL A 8 -12.04 13.66 -15.76
CA VAL A 8 -10.65 13.36 -15.38
C VAL A 8 -9.72 13.80 -16.51
N ASP A 9 -8.87 14.80 -16.24
CA ASP A 9 -7.72 15.14 -17.09
C ASP A 9 -6.41 14.55 -16.52
N GLU A 10 -5.35 14.47 -17.33
CA GLU A 10 -4.05 13.92 -16.91
C GLU A 10 -3.37 14.73 -15.78
N SER A 11 -3.87 15.94 -15.47
CA SER A 11 -3.33 16.83 -14.45
C SER A 11 -4.13 16.88 -13.14
N SER A 12 -5.28 16.20 -13.08
CA SER A 12 -6.20 16.28 -11.95
C SER A 12 -5.62 15.56 -10.74
N SER A 13 -5.42 16.29 -9.64
CA SER A 13 -5.00 15.67 -8.39
C SER A 13 -6.12 14.82 -7.79
N PHE A 14 -5.77 13.82 -6.99
CA PHE A 14 -6.77 12.97 -6.35
C PHE A 14 -7.70 13.76 -5.40
N ASP A 15 -7.16 14.79 -4.74
CA ASP A 15 -7.92 15.68 -3.87
C ASP A 15 -8.97 16.47 -4.67
N ASP A 16 -8.61 16.94 -5.87
CA ASP A 16 -9.55 17.61 -6.77
C ASP A 16 -10.68 16.67 -7.20
N LEU A 17 -10.35 15.40 -7.49
CA LEU A 17 -11.34 14.37 -7.82
C LEU A 17 -12.27 14.09 -6.63
N ALA A 18 -11.75 14.06 -5.41
CA ALA A 18 -12.55 13.88 -4.21
C ALA A 18 -13.50 15.05 -3.95
N VAL A 19 -13.07 16.28 -4.23
CA VAL A 19 -13.91 17.49 -4.14
C VAL A 19 -15.00 17.48 -5.21
N LYS A 20 -14.65 17.23 -6.48
CA LYS A 20 -15.61 17.12 -7.59
C LYS A 20 -16.66 16.04 -7.31
N PHE A 21 -16.21 14.87 -6.86
CA PHE A 21 -17.12 13.77 -6.55
C PHE A 21 -18.03 14.08 -5.36
N GLY A 22 -17.49 14.71 -4.31
CA GLY A 22 -18.27 15.15 -3.15
C GLY A 22 -19.38 16.13 -3.55
N SER A 23 -19.05 17.12 -4.38
CA SER A 23 -20.01 18.07 -4.93
C SER A 23 -21.10 17.37 -5.76
N PHE A 24 -20.72 16.43 -6.62
CA PHE A 24 -21.68 15.65 -7.42
C PHE A 24 -22.65 14.81 -6.56
N LEU A 25 -22.18 14.28 -5.44
CA LEU A 25 -22.99 13.53 -4.47
C LEU A 25 -23.83 14.42 -3.55
N GLY A 26 -23.68 15.75 -3.61
CA GLY A 26 -24.38 16.69 -2.73
C GLY A 26 -23.82 16.76 -1.31
N LEU A 27 -22.54 16.41 -1.13
CA LEU A 27 -21.85 16.50 0.16
C LEU A 27 -21.37 17.93 0.43
N PRO A 28 -21.31 18.37 1.70
CA PRO A 28 -20.80 19.69 2.08
C PRO A 28 -19.26 19.81 1.92
N GLY A 29 -18.58 18.75 1.53
CA GLY A 29 -17.12 18.68 1.38
C GLY A 29 -16.71 17.56 0.44
N SER A 30 -15.41 17.22 0.45
CA SER A 30 -14.88 16.12 -0.37
C SER A 30 -15.50 14.78 -0.01
N ALA A 31 -15.64 13.91 -1.01
CA ALA A 31 -16.02 12.52 -0.79
C ALA A 31 -14.88 11.80 -0.03
N PRO A 32 -15.21 10.86 0.88
CA PRO A 32 -14.21 10.01 1.51
C PRO A 32 -13.33 9.29 0.47
N THR A 33 -12.01 9.37 0.63
CA THR A 33 -11.01 8.80 -0.29
C THR A 33 -11.29 7.35 -0.64
N ASN A 34 -11.60 6.54 0.37
CA ASN A 34 -11.89 5.12 0.23
C ASN A 34 -13.21 4.86 -0.53
N ALA A 35 -14.22 5.71 -0.35
CA ALA A 35 -15.47 5.65 -1.10
C ALA A 35 -15.26 6.06 -2.57
N LEU A 36 -14.44 7.09 -2.84
CA LEU A 36 -14.07 7.45 -4.22
C LEU A 36 -13.30 6.31 -4.90
N LEU A 37 -12.31 5.73 -4.24
CA LEU A 37 -11.54 4.61 -4.78
C LEU A 37 -12.41 3.39 -5.05
N ARG A 38 -13.33 3.05 -4.15
CA ARG A 38 -14.29 1.98 -4.41
C ARG A 38 -15.17 2.32 -5.61
N ALA A 39 -15.67 3.54 -5.72
CA ALA A 39 -16.52 3.95 -6.84
C ALA A 39 -15.78 3.91 -8.20
N ILE A 40 -14.46 4.14 -8.21
CA ILE A 40 -13.64 3.96 -9.43
C ILE A 40 -13.52 2.48 -9.81
N ASN A 41 -13.39 1.58 -8.83
CA ASN A 41 -13.06 0.17 -9.05
C ASN A 41 -14.27 -0.79 -9.01
N ASP A 42 -15.43 -0.34 -8.54
CA ASP A 42 -16.66 -1.11 -8.37
C ASP A 42 -17.84 -0.34 -9.02
N PRO A 43 -18.19 -0.67 -10.29
CA PRO A 43 -19.25 0.00 -11.03
C PRO A 43 -20.63 -0.10 -10.38
N VAL A 44 -20.91 -1.19 -9.66
CA VAL A 44 -22.20 -1.40 -8.98
C VAL A 44 -22.29 -0.46 -7.77
N TYR A 45 -21.23 -0.36 -6.99
CA TYR A 45 -21.15 0.59 -5.88
C TYR A 45 -21.25 2.04 -6.38
N ALA A 46 -20.58 2.39 -7.48
CA ALA A 46 -20.68 3.72 -8.09
C ALA A 46 -22.12 4.06 -8.50
N GLN A 47 -22.81 3.11 -9.14
CA GLN A 47 -24.22 3.28 -9.52
C GLN A 47 -25.11 3.48 -8.28
N ASN A 48 -24.89 2.70 -7.22
CA ASN A 48 -25.64 2.83 -5.97
C ASN A 48 -25.44 4.21 -5.32
N LEU A 49 -24.23 4.77 -5.35
CA LEU A 49 -23.95 6.14 -4.88
C LEU A 49 -24.71 7.19 -5.72
N ILE A 50 -24.69 7.06 -7.05
CA ILE A 50 -25.38 7.99 -7.96
C ILE A 50 -26.89 7.99 -7.71
N ILE A 51 -27.50 6.81 -7.59
CA ILE A 51 -28.95 6.66 -7.35
C ILE A 51 -29.32 7.20 -5.96
N SER A 52 -28.48 6.94 -4.95
CA SER A 52 -28.75 7.31 -3.57
C SER A 52 -28.46 8.78 -3.25
N ARG A 53 -27.89 9.56 -4.18
CA ARG A 53 -27.41 10.94 -3.91
C ARG A 53 -28.49 11.90 -3.37
N GLN A 54 -29.76 11.66 -3.68
CA GLN A 54 -30.87 12.49 -3.18
C GLN A 54 -31.50 11.95 -1.89
N SER A 55 -31.00 10.83 -1.37
CA SER A 55 -31.46 10.22 -0.13
C SER A 55 -30.33 10.17 0.89
N ALA A 56 -30.32 11.15 1.79
CA ALA A 56 -29.28 11.26 2.81
C ALA A 56 -29.07 9.98 3.64
N PRO A 57 -30.11 9.22 4.05
CA PRO A 57 -29.91 7.97 4.79
C PRO A 57 -29.16 6.89 3.97
N PHE A 58 -29.53 6.67 2.70
CA PHE A 58 -28.89 5.66 1.86
C PHE A 58 -27.50 6.09 1.42
N LEU A 59 -27.31 7.36 1.08
CA LEU A 59 -25.99 7.91 0.77
C LEU A 59 -25.04 7.74 1.96
N ASN A 60 -25.48 8.11 3.16
CA ASN A 60 -24.68 7.94 4.37
C ASN A 60 -24.37 6.46 4.66
N ALA A 61 -25.30 5.54 4.42
CA ALA A 61 -25.05 4.12 4.58
C ALA A 61 -23.96 3.60 3.63
N LEU A 62 -23.97 4.03 2.37
CA LEU A 62 -22.97 3.65 1.38
C LEU A 62 -21.60 4.26 1.68
N LEU A 63 -21.54 5.54 2.08
CA LEU A 63 -20.29 6.20 2.43
C LEU A 63 -19.62 5.58 3.67
N ASN A 64 -20.42 5.05 4.60
CA ASN A 64 -19.95 4.39 5.82
C ASN A 64 -19.90 2.85 5.71
N ASP A 65 -20.09 2.28 4.52
CA ASP A 65 -20.03 0.84 4.30
C ASP A 65 -18.66 0.29 4.74
N PRO A 66 -18.62 -0.72 5.65
CA PRO A 66 -17.37 -1.36 6.07
C PRO A 66 -16.51 -1.87 4.92
N GLY A 67 -17.11 -2.27 3.80
CA GLY A 67 -16.43 -2.70 2.58
C GLY A 67 -15.54 -1.62 1.96
N ASN A 68 -15.81 -0.34 2.23
CA ASN A 68 -14.96 0.77 1.75
C ASN A 68 -13.54 0.69 2.32
N LYS A 69 -13.33 0.04 3.48
CA LYS A 69 -11.99 -0.13 4.08
C LYS A 69 -11.03 -0.89 3.18
N MET A 70 -11.53 -1.81 2.33
CA MET A 70 -10.70 -2.56 1.40
C MET A 70 -10.09 -1.69 0.28
N TYR A 71 -10.66 -0.50 0.08
CA TYR A 71 -10.26 0.46 -0.96
C TYR A 71 -9.60 1.70 -0.38
N GLY A 72 -9.39 1.76 0.94
CA GLY A 72 -8.63 2.86 1.53
C GLY A 72 -7.17 2.80 1.09
N VAL A 73 -6.64 3.93 0.63
CA VAL A 73 -5.20 4.17 0.79
C VAL A 73 -5.00 4.24 2.30
N GLU A 74 -4.20 3.35 2.88
CA GLU A 74 -3.73 3.59 4.24
C GLU A 74 -3.10 4.99 4.23
N GLU A 75 -3.71 5.96 4.92
CA GLU A 75 -3.05 7.23 5.22
C GLU A 75 -1.62 6.86 5.63
N GLU A 76 -0.61 7.48 5.00
CA GLU A 76 0.81 7.20 5.26
C GLU A 76 1.11 7.53 6.72
N LYS A 77 0.79 6.60 7.61
CA LYS A 77 1.05 6.74 9.03
C LYS A 77 2.55 6.65 9.18
N GLU A 78 3.20 7.77 9.44
CA GLU A 78 4.64 7.79 9.65
C GLU A 78 5.02 6.77 10.73
N LEU A 79 5.79 5.75 10.35
CA LEU A 79 6.15 4.66 11.25
C LEU A 79 7.05 5.15 12.38
N THR A 80 6.59 5.14 13.62
CA THR A 80 7.44 5.56 14.74
C THR A 80 8.52 4.51 15.05
N ASN A 81 9.56 4.86 15.81
CA ASN A 81 10.54 3.87 16.27
C ASN A 81 9.89 2.73 17.07
N LYS A 82 8.78 2.99 17.78
CA LYS A 82 8.02 1.96 18.50
C LYS A 82 7.37 0.97 17.53
N ASP A 83 6.79 1.47 16.44
CA ASP A 83 6.21 0.62 15.39
C ASP A 83 7.27 -0.25 14.72
N LEU A 84 8.44 0.32 14.43
CA LEU A 84 9.57 -0.40 13.86
C LEU A 84 10.05 -1.53 14.79
N ILE A 85 10.17 -1.29 16.10
CA ILE A 85 10.55 -2.32 17.08
C ILE A 85 9.52 -3.44 17.11
N LYS A 86 8.23 -3.10 17.19
CA LYS A 86 7.14 -4.10 17.21
C LYS A 86 7.15 -4.96 15.94
N ARG A 87 7.30 -4.33 14.77
CA ARG A 87 7.36 -5.03 13.47
C ARG A 87 8.61 -5.89 13.37
N ALA A 88 9.77 -5.38 13.76
CA ALA A 88 11.02 -6.15 13.78
C ALA A 88 10.93 -7.37 14.71
N GLY A 89 10.34 -7.22 15.90
CA GLY A 89 10.10 -8.34 16.82
C GLY A 89 9.17 -9.39 16.21
N THR A 90 8.10 -8.98 15.54
CA THR A 90 7.17 -9.90 14.85
C THR A 90 7.85 -10.63 13.70
N ALA A 91 8.61 -9.92 12.87
CA ALA A 91 9.40 -10.48 11.78
C ALA A 91 10.42 -11.51 12.30
N LEU A 92 11.14 -11.17 13.37
CA LEU A 92 12.10 -12.08 14.00
C LEU A 92 11.42 -13.34 14.53
N LEU A 93 10.27 -13.22 15.20
CA LEU A 93 9.50 -14.36 15.68
C LEU A 93 9.03 -15.27 14.53
N ASN A 94 8.55 -14.70 13.44
CA ASN A 94 8.14 -15.45 12.26
C ASN A 94 9.33 -16.15 11.60
N TRP A 95 10.47 -15.47 11.52
CA TRP A 95 11.69 -16.05 10.98
C TRP A 95 12.20 -17.21 11.83
N THR A 96 12.18 -17.08 13.16
CA THR A 96 12.47 -18.17 14.10
C THR A 96 11.54 -19.36 13.89
N LYS A 97 10.22 -19.13 13.74
CA LYS A 97 9.24 -20.20 13.46
C LYS A 97 9.50 -20.91 12.13
N SER A 98 10.07 -20.21 11.15
CA SER A 98 10.50 -20.78 9.87
C SER A 98 11.90 -21.43 9.91
N GLY A 99 12.53 -21.53 11.09
CA GLY A 99 13.86 -22.13 11.25
C GLY A 99 15.01 -21.25 10.75
N PHE A 100 14.82 -19.92 10.76
CA PHE A 100 15.76 -18.95 10.19
C PHE A 100 16.11 -19.18 8.71
N THR A 101 15.18 -19.79 7.98
CA THR A 101 15.38 -20.09 6.56
C THR A 101 15.44 -18.82 5.72
N VAL A 102 16.29 -18.86 4.70
CA VAL A 102 16.46 -17.79 3.73
C VAL A 102 16.02 -18.30 2.37
N VAL A 103 15.59 -17.39 1.51
CA VAL A 103 15.21 -17.73 0.14
C VAL A 103 16.43 -18.07 -0.72
N SER A 104 16.20 -18.73 -1.86
CA SER A 104 17.24 -18.97 -2.86
C SER A 104 17.67 -17.68 -3.56
N ASP A 105 18.80 -17.70 -4.26
CA ASP A 105 19.32 -16.51 -4.96
C ASP A 105 18.37 -16.05 -6.06
N GLU A 106 17.66 -16.96 -6.74
CA GLU A 106 16.68 -16.60 -7.77
C GLU A 106 15.47 -15.85 -7.18
N VAL A 107 14.98 -16.31 -6.03
CA VAL A 107 13.87 -15.63 -5.32
C VAL A 107 14.36 -14.31 -4.74
N LEU A 108 15.58 -14.29 -4.20
CA LEU A 108 16.21 -13.09 -3.65
C LEU A 108 16.35 -12.00 -4.72
N GLU A 109 16.85 -12.35 -5.90
CA GLU A 109 17.01 -11.45 -7.04
C GLU A 109 15.66 -10.91 -7.51
N LYS A 110 14.65 -11.78 -7.69
CA LYS A 110 13.29 -11.37 -8.07
C LYS A 110 12.67 -10.38 -7.07
N ARG A 111 12.80 -10.66 -5.76
CA ARG A 111 12.31 -9.78 -4.70
C ARG A 111 13.05 -8.45 -4.68
N GLU A 112 14.38 -8.48 -4.90
CA GLU A 112 15.21 -7.28 -4.97
C GLU A 112 14.84 -6.40 -6.16
N ASP A 113 14.67 -6.97 -7.35
CA ASP A 113 14.29 -6.25 -8.55
C ASP A 113 12.92 -5.57 -8.38
N ALA A 114 11.95 -6.29 -7.80
CA ALA A 114 10.65 -5.73 -7.46
C ALA A 114 10.75 -4.57 -6.46
N CYS A 115 11.70 -4.60 -5.53
CA CYS A 115 11.95 -3.49 -4.61
C CYS A 115 12.66 -2.31 -5.29
N LEU A 116 13.61 -2.57 -6.20
CA LEU A 116 14.34 -1.53 -6.94
C LEU A 116 13.43 -0.71 -7.86
N SER A 117 12.37 -1.32 -8.39
CA SER A 117 11.36 -0.63 -9.21
C SER A 117 10.18 -0.06 -8.42
N CYS A 118 10.20 -0.14 -7.08
CA CYS A 118 9.05 0.20 -6.25
C CYS A 118 9.04 1.68 -5.85
N GLU A 119 7.88 2.32 -6.02
CA GLU A 119 7.58 3.69 -5.61
C GLU A 119 7.71 3.94 -4.09
N HIS A 120 7.76 2.87 -3.31
CA HIS A 120 7.90 2.92 -1.85
C HIS A 120 9.34 2.80 -1.35
N LEU A 121 10.33 2.69 -2.25
CA LEU A 121 11.74 2.61 -1.90
C LEU A 121 12.28 3.99 -1.53
N VAL A 122 12.74 4.15 -0.28
CA VAL A 122 13.26 5.42 0.24
C VAL A 122 14.54 5.25 1.02
N LYS A 123 15.24 6.35 1.30
CA LYS A 123 16.41 6.35 2.19
C LYS A 123 15.99 6.28 3.66
N PRO A 124 16.82 5.68 4.53
CA PRO A 124 16.53 5.61 5.96
C PRO A 124 16.63 6.99 6.61
N GLU A 125 15.53 7.47 7.18
CA GLU A 125 15.52 8.74 7.92
C GLU A 125 15.66 8.51 9.42
N LYS A 126 15.06 7.41 9.92
CA LYS A 126 14.98 7.11 11.35
C LYS A 126 16.24 6.42 11.85
N PHE A 127 16.57 6.66 13.11
CA PHE A 127 17.79 6.12 13.74
C PHE A 127 17.90 4.59 13.62
N LEU A 128 16.83 3.86 13.95
CA LEU A 128 16.82 2.40 13.85
C LEU A 128 17.00 1.90 12.42
N GLN A 129 16.43 2.61 11.44
CA GLN A 129 16.59 2.26 10.03
C GLN A 129 18.04 2.42 9.57
N LYS A 130 18.68 3.52 9.97
CA LYS A 130 20.09 3.79 9.67
C LYS A 130 21.04 2.73 10.24
N LEU A 131 20.72 2.18 11.41
CA LEU A 131 21.51 1.12 12.05
C LEU A 131 21.48 -0.22 11.30
N VAL A 132 20.37 -0.54 10.64
CA VAL A 132 20.18 -1.86 10.00
C VAL A 132 20.52 -1.87 8.52
N THR A 133 20.58 -0.70 7.87
CA THR A 133 21.00 -0.54 6.48
C THR A 133 22.52 -0.61 6.32
N SER A 134 23.00 -0.96 5.13
CA SER A 134 24.43 -1.01 4.81
C SER A 134 24.72 -0.36 3.46
N LYS A 135 25.95 0.14 3.26
CA LYS A 135 26.37 0.78 2.00
C LYS A 135 26.86 -0.20 0.92
N SER A 136 26.97 -1.49 1.22
CA SER A 136 27.42 -2.50 0.25
C SER A 136 26.37 -2.66 -0.85
N LYS A 137 26.79 -2.65 -2.13
CA LYS A 137 25.88 -2.77 -3.29
C LYS A 137 26.30 -3.83 -4.33
N ASP A 138 27.44 -4.47 -4.12
CA ASP A 138 28.12 -5.23 -5.18
C ASP A 138 27.64 -6.68 -5.32
N THR A 139 26.59 -7.09 -4.61
CA THR A 139 26.08 -8.46 -4.64
C THR A 139 24.56 -8.48 -4.66
N ILE A 140 23.99 -9.57 -5.19
CA ILE A 140 22.55 -9.86 -5.11
C ILE A 140 22.09 -9.79 -3.64
N GLY A 141 20.92 -9.19 -3.45
CA GLY A 141 20.33 -8.91 -2.14
C GLY A 141 20.91 -7.69 -1.41
N LYS A 142 21.86 -6.96 -2.02
CA LYS A 142 22.44 -5.75 -1.44
C LYS A 142 22.36 -4.49 -2.30
N ARG A 143 21.87 -4.55 -3.54
CA ARG A 143 21.73 -3.39 -4.44
C ARG A 143 20.88 -2.28 -3.81
N ALA A 144 19.91 -2.65 -2.99
CA ALA A 144 19.06 -1.75 -2.19
C ALA A 144 19.38 -1.77 -0.67
N ALA A 145 20.59 -2.19 -0.26
CA ALA A 145 20.91 -2.34 1.17
C ALA A 145 20.95 -1.02 1.96
N ASP A 146 21.10 0.11 1.28
CA ASP A 146 21.09 1.46 1.86
C ASP A 146 19.68 2.10 1.83
N CYS A 147 18.65 1.29 1.56
CA CYS A 147 17.27 1.72 1.43
C CYS A 147 16.33 0.95 2.38
N VAL A 148 15.16 1.54 2.60
CA VAL A 148 14.04 0.95 3.35
C VAL A 148 12.75 1.10 2.55
N CYS A 149 11.73 0.31 2.89
CA CYS A 149 10.38 0.50 2.35
C CYS A 149 9.59 1.49 3.23
N LYS A 150 8.96 2.52 2.65
CA LYS A 150 8.15 3.49 3.41
C LYS A 150 6.88 2.87 4.03
N VAL A 151 6.30 1.84 3.40
CA VAL A 151 5.10 1.14 3.89
C VAL A 151 5.40 0.24 5.08
N CYS A 152 6.45 -0.59 4.99
CA CYS A 152 6.75 -1.57 6.03
C CYS A 152 7.81 -1.10 7.04
N GLY A 153 8.69 -0.18 6.65
CA GLY A 153 9.78 0.37 7.46
C GLY A 153 11.03 -0.51 7.55
N CYS A 154 11.05 -1.65 6.86
CA CYS A 154 12.13 -2.64 6.93
C CYS A 154 13.30 -2.27 6.01
N SER A 155 14.51 -2.63 6.42
CA SER A 155 15.67 -2.67 5.52
C SER A 155 15.41 -3.69 4.41
N ILE A 156 15.56 -3.26 3.16
CA ILE A 156 15.26 -4.10 2.00
C ILE A 156 16.13 -5.35 2.02
N SER A 157 17.45 -5.21 2.14
CA SER A 157 18.40 -6.34 2.11
C SER A 157 18.16 -7.41 3.19
N LYS A 158 17.54 -7.04 4.31
CA LYS A 158 17.15 -8.00 5.35
C LYS A 158 15.82 -8.67 5.02
N LYS A 159 14.83 -7.87 4.61
CA LYS A 159 13.47 -8.33 4.40
C LYS A 159 13.36 -9.32 3.22
N ILE A 160 13.95 -9.00 2.08
CA ILE A 160 13.86 -9.84 0.88
C ILE A 160 14.49 -11.23 1.08
N LYS A 161 15.46 -11.34 2.00
CA LYS A 161 16.21 -12.56 2.27
C LYS A 161 15.45 -13.56 3.14
N ALA A 162 14.61 -13.09 4.05
CA ALA A 162 13.89 -13.97 4.97
C ALA A 162 12.74 -14.70 4.24
N ALA A 163 12.70 -16.04 4.36
CA ALA A 163 11.66 -16.84 3.71
C ALA A 163 10.26 -16.61 4.31
N SER A 164 10.19 -16.26 5.59
CA SER A 164 8.95 -15.95 6.32
C SER A 164 8.36 -14.57 6.02
N GLU A 165 9.02 -13.76 5.20
CA GLU A 165 8.58 -12.39 4.90
C GLU A 165 7.76 -12.33 3.61
N ALA A 166 6.88 -11.33 3.54
CA ALA A 166 6.10 -10.98 2.37
C ALA A 166 6.05 -9.45 2.18
N CYS A 167 5.87 -9.00 0.95
CA CYS A 167 5.58 -7.59 0.68
C CYS A 167 4.13 -7.28 1.12
N PRO A 168 3.90 -6.22 1.93
CA PRO A 168 2.54 -5.85 2.32
C PRO A 168 1.75 -5.18 1.18
N VAL A 169 2.44 -4.68 0.16
CA VAL A 169 1.83 -3.95 -0.95
C VAL A 169 1.26 -4.94 -1.97
N THR A 170 0.00 -4.71 -2.35
CA THR A 170 -0.71 -5.47 -3.38
C THR A 170 -0.14 -5.18 -4.77
N MET A 171 -0.08 -6.20 -5.64
CA MET A 171 0.24 -5.99 -7.04
C MET A 171 -0.91 -5.28 -7.77
N PRO A 172 -0.66 -4.19 -8.52
CA PRO A 172 -1.68 -3.58 -9.37
C PRO A 172 -2.23 -4.58 -10.38
N GLY A 173 -3.55 -4.64 -10.53
CA GLY A 173 -4.23 -5.56 -11.45
C GLY A 173 -4.34 -7.01 -10.97
N ASN A 174 -3.73 -7.40 -9.85
CA ASN A 174 -3.92 -8.73 -9.25
C ASN A 174 -3.94 -8.69 -7.71
N PRO A 175 -5.13 -8.67 -7.08
CA PRO A 175 -5.25 -8.55 -5.64
C PRO A 175 -4.76 -9.78 -4.85
N ALA A 176 -4.61 -10.95 -5.51
CA ALA A 176 -4.14 -12.18 -4.88
C ALA A 176 -2.61 -12.20 -4.68
N LEU A 177 -1.88 -11.31 -5.36
CA LEU A 177 -0.43 -11.25 -5.32
C LEU A 177 0.07 -9.99 -4.61
N ASN A 178 1.21 -10.11 -3.95
CA ASN A 178 1.98 -8.97 -3.46
C ASN A 178 2.89 -8.40 -4.57
N LYS A 179 3.52 -7.24 -4.34
CA LYS A 179 4.44 -6.61 -5.32
C LYS A 179 5.67 -7.46 -5.70
N TRP A 180 5.99 -8.51 -4.96
CA TRP A 180 7.02 -9.49 -5.37
C TRP A 180 6.49 -10.55 -6.34
N GLY A 181 5.19 -10.53 -6.65
CA GLY A 181 4.52 -11.54 -7.46
C GLY A 181 4.34 -12.87 -6.73
N GLU A 182 4.25 -12.82 -5.40
CA GLU A 182 4.03 -13.98 -4.53
C GLU A 182 2.62 -13.94 -3.92
N PRO A 183 2.02 -15.10 -3.58
CA PRO A 183 0.73 -15.15 -2.89
C PRO A 183 0.76 -14.34 -1.59
N LYS A 184 -0.35 -13.65 -1.29
CA LYS A 184 -0.56 -13.07 0.04
C LYS A 184 -0.89 -14.16 1.05
N TYR A 185 -0.27 -14.07 2.23
CA TYR A 185 -0.63 -14.86 3.41
C TYR A 185 -1.85 -14.25 4.12
#